data_AF-A0A1X2HI42-F1
#
_entry.id   AF-A0A1X2HI42-F1
#
_cell.length_a   1.000
_cell.length_b   1.000
_cell.length_c   1.000
_cell.angle_alpha   90.00
_cell.angle_beta   90.00
_cell.angle_gamma   90.00
#
_symmetry.space_group_name_H-M   'P 1'
#
loop_
_entity.id
_entity.type
_entity.pdbx_description
1 polymer ?
#
loop_
_entity_poly.entity_id
_entity_poly.type
_entity_poly.pdbx_seq_one_letter_code
_entity_poly.pdbx_strand_id
1 'polypeptide(L)'
;DPTRRRKALLTPRPIPGVENWGIPPESSTPIDSERAQKVAHFLSLRAKGHHLNEHLQQNRSFRNPRIYAKLVEFFDLDEHGSNMDKTDFDPHGFPKEAYIEEILAAQRRIAEEKALAQQHRTSVQFVPQQQQQPSPAQTQQPLPQQSQALQAAMATAQKVASRIARPPPDDYNKKRSRDEDDYKGRSRSSSRRRR
;
A
#
# COMPACT_ATOMS: atom_id res chain seq x y z
N ASP A 1 16.38 -24.73 -48.17
CA ASP A 1 16.00 -25.28 -46.87
C ASP A 1 14.82 -24.48 -46.29
N PRO A 2 13.62 -25.06 -46.20
CA PRO A 2 12.42 -24.38 -45.69
C PRO A 2 12.54 -23.93 -44.22
N THR A 3 13.39 -24.56 -43.41
CA THR A 3 13.58 -24.17 -42.01
C THR A 3 14.36 -22.85 -41.90
N ARG A 4 15.35 -22.62 -42.75
CA ARG A 4 16.15 -21.37 -42.78
C ARG A 4 15.31 -20.14 -43.10
N ARG A 5 14.39 -20.24 -44.07
CA ARG A 5 13.47 -19.14 -44.42
C ARG A 5 12.49 -18.85 -43.28
N ARG A 6 11.98 -19.90 -42.62
CA ARG A 6 11.07 -19.74 -41.47
C ARG A 6 11.78 -19.10 -40.27
N LYS A 7 13.01 -19.52 -39.98
CA LYS A 7 13.85 -18.89 -38.94
C LYS A 7 14.11 -17.42 -39.23
N ALA A 8 14.47 -17.07 -40.47
CA ALA A 8 14.72 -15.67 -40.86
C ALA A 8 13.50 -14.74 -40.68
N LEU A 9 12.28 -15.27 -40.81
CA LEU A 9 11.04 -14.50 -40.59
C LEU A 9 10.70 -14.32 -39.11
N LEU A 10 11.16 -15.24 -38.25
CA LEU A 10 10.92 -15.22 -36.80
C LEU A 10 12.05 -14.52 -36.03
N THR A 11 13.23 -14.36 -36.64
CA THR A 11 14.34 -13.64 -36.04
C THR A 11 14.05 -12.14 -36.05
N PRO A 12 14.18 -11.45 -34.89
CA PRO A 12 14.06 -10.01 -34.83
C PRO A 12 15.12 -9.33 -35.70
N ARG A 13 14.93 -8.03 -36.01
CA ARG A 13 15.95 -7.28 -36.77
C ARG A 13 17.25 -7.20 -35.95
N PRO A 14 18.43 -7.30 -36.58
CA PRO A 14 19.70 -7.16 -35.87
C PRO A 14 19.88 -5.73 -35.35
N ILE A 15 20.52 -5.59 -34.19
CA ILE A 15 20.84 -4.30 -33.57
C ILE A 15 22.22 -3.86 -34.09
N PRO A 16 22.39 -2.64 -34.62
CA PRO A 16 23.68 -2.16 -35.10
C PRO A 16 24.76 -2.25 -34.03
N GLY A 17 25.90 -2.89 -34.34
CA GLY A 17 27.03 -3.03 -33.43
C GLY A 17 26.87 -4.07 -32.31
N VAL A 18 25.74 -4.80 -32.26
CA VAL A 18 25.49 -5.82 -31.22
C VAL A 18 25.27 -7.17 -31.89
N GLU A 19 26.22 -8.08 -31.73
CA GLU A 19 26.11 -9.45 -32.20
C GLU A 19 25.04 -10.23 -31.41
N ASN A 20 24.28 -11.08 -32.10
CA ASN A 20 23.30 -11.98 -31.50
C ASN A 20 22.37 -11.33 -30.46
N TRP A 21 21.98 -10.06 -30.68
CA TRP A 21 21.14 -9.28 -29.76
C TRP A 21 21.69 -9.16 -28.33
N GLY A 22 23.01 -9.30 -28.14
CA GLY A 22 23.64 -9.27 -26.83
C GLY A 22 23.38 -10.52 -26.00
N ILE A 23 22.82 -11.58 -26.60
CA ILE A 23 22.63 -12.86 -25.95
C ILE A 23 24.01 -13.51 -25.77
N PRO A 24 24.42 -13.83 -24.52
CA PRO A 24 25.71 -14.46 -24.27
C PRO A 24 25.79 -15.84 -24.94
N PRO A 25 27.01 -16.33 -25.25
CA PRO A 25 27.18 -17.68 -25.79
C PRO A 25 26.66 -18.73 -24.81
N GLU A 26 26.34 -19.90 -25.34
CA GLU A 26 25.87 -21.03 -24.52
C GLU A 26 26.87 -21.32 -23.39
N SER A 27 26.35 -21.51 -22.18
CA SER A 27 27.18 -21.81 -21.02
C SER A 27 27.82 -23.19 -21.16
N SER A 28 29.12 -23.30 -20.94
CA SER A 28 29.85 -24.57 -20.90
C SER A 28 29.79 -25.29 -19.54
N THR A 29 29.11 -24.69 -18.56
CA THR A 29 29.03 -25.23 -17.21
C THR A 29 28.23 -26.53 -17.17
N PRO A 30 28.68 -27.52 -16.39
CA PRO A 30 27.94 -28.76 -16.24
C PRO A 30 26.59 -28.48 -15.56
N ILE A 31 25.53 -29.08 -16.10
CA ILE A 31 24.19 -28.94 -15.55
C ILE A 31 24.10 -29.77 -14.26
N ASP A 32 23.51 -29.18 -13.22
CA ASP A 32 23.19 -29.90 -11.99
C ASP A 32 22.24 -31.08 -12.28
N SER A 33 22.68 -32.28 -11.90
CA SER A 33 21.96 -33.53 -12.13
C SER A 33 20.56 -33.54 -11.53
N GLU A 34 20.37 -32.94 -10.36
CA GLU A 34 19.05 -32.94 -9.70
C GLU A 34 18.06 -32.07 -10.48
N ARG A 35 18.51 -30.90 -10.93
CA ARG A 35 17.71 -30.00 -11.77
C ARG A 35 17.38 -30.65 -13.11
N ALA A 36 18.35 -31.29 -13.76
CA ALA A 36 18.15 -31.98 -15.02
C ALA A 36 17.10 -33.10 -14.90
N GLN A 37 17.15 -33.89 -13.84
CA GLN A 37 16.17 -34.95 -13.57
C GLN A 37 14.76 -34.39 -13.32
N LYS A 38 14.63 -33.30 -12.55
CA LYS A 38 13.33 -32.63 -12.33
C LYS A 38 12.73 -32.13 -13.63
N VAL A 39 13.53 -31.47 -14.48
CA VAL A 39 13.08 -31.00 -15.80
C VAL A 39 12.65 -32.17 -16.67
N ALA A 40 13.45 -33.23 -16.77
CA ALA A 40 13.11 -34.43 -17.52
C ALA A 40 11.81 -35.08 -17.02
N HIS A 41 11.61 -35.13 -15.71
CA HIS A 41 10.38 -35.64 -15.11
C HIS A 41 9.15 -34.83 -15.55
N PHE A 42 9.18 -33.50 -15.44
CA PHE A 42 8.06 -32.65 -15.84
C PHE A 42 7.80 -32.68 -17.36
N LEU A 43 8.84 -32.81 -18.18
CA LEU A 43 8.68 -33.02 -19.62
C LEU A 43 7.99 -34.36 -19.93
N SER A 44 8.37 -35.43 -19.22
CA SER A 44 7.70 -36.73 -19.36
C SER A 44 6.23 -36.68 -18.98
N LEU A 45 5.89 -35.87 -17.96
CA LEU A 45 4.53 -35.70 -17.48
C LEU A 45 3.69 -34.92 -18.49
N ARG A 46 4.26 -33.86 -19.09
CA ARG A 46 3.64 -33.12 -20.19
C ARG A 46 3.40 -33.99 -21.42
N ALA A 47 4.36 -34.84 -21.79
CA ALA A 47 4.21 -35.78 -22.91
C ALA A 47 3.06 -36.79 -22.70
N LYS A 48 2.74 -37.12 -21.44
CA LYS A 48 1.59 -37.97 -21.06
C LYS A 48 0.26 -37.21 -21.00
N GLY A 49 0.25 -35.92 -21.35
CA GLY A 49 -0.96 -35.08 -21.35
C GLY A 49 -1.27 -34.37 -20.03
N HIS A 50 -0.43 -34.52 -19.00
CA HIS A 50 -0.62 -33.83 -17.74
C HIS A 50 -0.05 -32.40 -17.80
N HIS A 51 -0.95 -31.41 -17.81
CA HIS A 51 -0.59 -30.01 -17.83
C HIS A 51 -0.57 -29.45 -16.40
N LEU A 52 0.62 -29.19 -15.86
CA LEU A 52 0.78 -28.68 -14.49
C LEU A 52 -0.01 -27.39 -14.23
N ASN A 53 -0.06 -26.49 -15.21
CA ASN A 53 -0.82 -25.25 -15.11
C ASN A 53 -2.31 -25.50 -14.91
N GLU A 54 -2.86 -26.54 -15.54
CA GLU A 54 -4.26 -26.93 -15.36
C GLU A 54 -4.49 -27.48 -13.94
N HIS A 55 -3.62 -28.39 -13.49
CA HIS A 55 -3.70 -28.92 -12.13
C HIS A 55 -3.57 -27.83 -11.05
N LEU A 56 -2.66 -26.86 -11.26
CA LEU A 56 -2.50 -25.69 -10.38
C LEU A 56 -3.77 -24.83 -10.35
N GLN A 57 -4.37 -24.56 -11.51
CA GLN A 57 -5.60 -23.79 -11.60
C GLN A 57 -6.81 -24.49 -10.95
N GLN A 58 -6.88 -25.82 -10.99
CA GLN A 58 -7.93 -26.57 -10.30
C GLN A 58 -7.75 -26.62 -8.77
N ASN A 59 -6.55 -26.34 -8.27
CA ASN A 59 -6.26 -26.34 -6.84
C ASN A 59 -6.89 -25.12 -6.15
N ARG A 60 -7.80 -25.39 -5.20
CA ARG A 60 -8.51 -24.34 -4.44
C ARG A 60 -7.56 -23.45 -3.62
N SER A 61 -6.51 -24.01 -3.06
CA SER A 61 -5.52 -23.25 -2.29
C SER A 61 -4.74 -22.29 -3.17
N PHE A 62 -4.44 -22.69 -4.40
CA PHE A 62 -3.74 -21.86 -5.38
C PHE A 62 -4.61 -20.72 -5.92
N ARG A 63 -5.93 -20.90 -5.95
CA ARG A 63 -6.90 -19.85 -6.32
C ARG A 63 -7.16 -18.81 -5.23
N ASN A 64 -6.52 -18.92 -4.06
CA ASN A 64 -6.66 -17.95 -2.99
C ASN A 64 -5.84 -16.68 -3.30
N PRO A 65 -6.44 -15.48 -3.42
CA PRO A 65 -5.68 -14.25 -3.67
C PRO A 65 -4.58 -13.97 -2.63
N ARG A 66 -4.74 -14.48 -1.40
CA ARG A 66 -3.73 -14.33 -0.33
C ARG A 66 -2.54 -15.28 -0.47
N ILE A 67 -2.50 -16.17 -1.46
CA ILE A 67 -1.36 -17.07 -1.69
C ILE A 67 -0.13 -16.30 -2.16
N TYR A 68 -0.31 -15.19 -2.88
CA TYR A 68 0.80 -14.40 -3.44
C TYR A 68 1.81 -13.98 -2.37
N ALA A 69 1.36 -13.46 -1.23
CA ALA A 69 2.24 -13.08 -0.12
C ALA A 69 3.11 -14.25 0.37
N LYS A 70 2.56 -15.47 0.39
CA LYS A 70 3.32 -16.67 0.76
C LYS A 70 4.31 -17.10 -0.33
N LEU A 71 3.98 -16.89 -1.60
CA LEU A 71 4.89 -17.21 -2.70
C LEU A 71 6.09 -16.27 -2.71
N VAL A 72 5.86 -14.98 -2.46
CA VAL A 72 6.95 -13.99 -2.30
C VAL A 72 7.88 -14.41 -1.16
N GLU A 73 7.32 -14.72 0.01
CA GLU A 73 8.07 -15.20 1.17
C GLU A 73 8.83 -16.51 0.87
N PHE A 74 8.19 -17.48 0.22
CA PHE A 74 8.79 -18.79 -0.04
C PHE A 74 9.96 -18.73 -1.05
N PHE A 75 9.88 -17.83 -2.02
CA PHE A 75 10.92 -17.66 -3.04
C PHE A 75 11.90 -16.53 -2.73
N ASP A 76 11.81 -15.90 -1.55
CA ASP A 76 12.60 -14.73 -1.16
C ASP A 76 12.63 -13.65 -2.26
N LEU A 77 11.47 -13.34 -2.83
CA LEU A 77 11.36 -12.38 -3.93
C LEU A 77 11.25 -10.94 -3.42
N ASP A 78 11.97 -10.03 -4.07
CA ASP A 78 11.71 -8.60 -3.94
C ASP A 78 10.55 -8.19 -4.84
N GLU A 79 9.38 -7.93 -4.25
CA GLU A 79 8.15 -7.56 -4.98
C GLU A 79 8.30 -6.30 -5.82
N HIS A 80 9.19 -5.39 -5.41
CA HIS A 80 9.41 -4.11 -6.08
C HIS A 80 10.70 -4.13 -6.92
N GLY A 81 11.41 -5.25 -6.93
CA GLY A 81 12.69 -5.41 -7.62
C GLY A 81 12.58 -5.16 -9.13
N SER A 82 13.65 -4.64 -9.71
CA SER A 82 13.77 -4.41 -11.14
C SER A 82 15.03 -5.05 -11.69
N ASN A 83 15.00 -5.46 -12.96
CA ASN A 83 16.17 -5.93 -13.70
C ASN A 83 16.99 -4.77 -14.30
N MET A 84 16.65 -3.51 -13.99
CA MET A 84 17.38 -2.32 -14.40
C MET A 84 18.54 -2.03 -13.44
N ASP A 85 19.55 -1.27 -13.91
CA ASP A 85 20.59 -0.76 -13.02
C ASP A 85 19.96 0.19 -11.99
N LYS A 86 20.44 0.12 -10.74
CA LYS A 86 19.99 0.98 -9.65
C LYS A 86 20.32 2.45 -9.91
N THR A 87 21.32 2.74 -10.75
CA THR A 87 21.60 4.12 -11.19
C THR A 87 20.44 4.71 -11.99
N ASP A 88 19.74 3.87 -12.76
CA ASP A 88 18.65 4.30 -13.64
C ASP A 88 17.31 4.20 -12.93
N PHE A 89 17.14 3.16 -12.10
CA PHE A 89 15.92 2.93 -11.34
C PHE A 89 16.20 2.13 -10.06
N ASP A 90 16.11 2.80 -8.91
CA ASP A 90 16.12 2.15 -7.61
C ASP A 90 14.72 2.18 -6.97
N PRO A 91 14.00 1.04 -6.94
CA PRO A 91 12.68 0.96 -6.30
C PRO A 91 12.72 1.25 -4.79
N HIS A 92 13.88 1.09 -4.15
CA HIS A 92 14.11 1.36 -2.73
C HIS A 92 14.91 2.64 -2.48
N GLY A 93 15.09 3.48 -3.51
CA GLY A 93 15.89 4.70 -3.44
C GLY A 93 15.23 5.86 -2.71
N PHE A 94 13.98 5.71 -2.26
CA PHE A 94 13.28 6.76 -1.54
C PHE A 94 13.86 6.99 -0.15
N PRO A 95 14.00 8.25 0.31
CA PRO A 95 14.41 8.53 1.68
C PRO A 95 13.35 8.03 2.66
N LYS A 96 13.75 7.65 3.87
CA LYS A 96 12.84 7.15 4.93
C LYS A 96 11.65 8.08 5.17
N GLU A 97 11.90 9.39 5.12
CA GLU A 97 10.91 10.45 5.28
C GLU A 97 9.77 10.41 4.25
N ALA A 98 9.98 9.81 3.09
CA ALA A 98 8.96 9.65 2.06
C ALA A 98 8.05 8.44 2.29
N TYR A 99 8.39 7.55 3.24
CA TYR A 99 7.54 6.41 3.58
C TYR A 99 6.38 6.84 4.46
N ILE A 100 5.26 6.13 4.32
CA ILE A 100 3.99 6.43 4.98
C ILE A 100 4.16 6.54 6.51
N GLU A 101 4.97 5.67 7.11
CA GLU A 101 5.20 5.63 8.55
C GLU A 101 5.81 6.94 9.07
N GLU A 102 6.85 7.43 8.41
CA GLU A 102 7.54 8.67 8.76
C GLU A 102 6.68 9.91 8.47
N ILE A 103 5.94 9.91 7.35
CA ILE A 103 4.97 10.98 7.04
C ILE A 103 3.93 11.09 8.16
N LEU A 104 3.37 9.97 8.61
CA LEU A 104 2.39 9.94 9.70
C LEU A 104 3.00 10.35 11.04
N ALA A 105 4.26 10.01 11.30
CA ALA A 105 4.99 10.45 12.49
C ALA A 105 5.20 11.98 12.48
N ALA A 106 5.65 12.54 11.36
CA ALA A 106 5.84 13.97 11.18
C ALA A 106 4.52 14.75 11.31
N GLN A 107 3.44 14.24 10.72
CA GLN A 107 2.10 14.84 10.85
C GLN A 107 1.60 14.87 12.30
N ARG A 108 1.82 13.78 13.06
CA ARG A 108 1.47 13.72 14.48
C ARG A 108 2.25 14.76 15.29
N ARG A 109 3.55 14.86 15.10
CA ARG A 109 4.40 15.85 15.77
C ARG A 109 3.93 17.29 15.50
N ILE A 110 3.63 17.62 14.25
CA ILE A 110 3.13 18.96 13.89
C ILE A 110 1.77 19.24 14.55
N ALA A 111 0.89 18.23 14.66
CA ALA A 111 -0.40 18.38 15.32
C ALA A 111 -0.24 18.62 16.83
N GLU A 112 0.66 17.91 17.50
CA GLU A 112 0.98 18.08 18.92
C GLU A 112 1.57 19.45 19.21
N GLU A 113 2.54 19.91 18.41
CA GLU A 113 3.14 21.24 18.54
C GLU A 113 2.10 22.36 18.36
N LYS A 114 1.19 22.22 17.39
CA LYS A 114 0.08 23.17 17.21
C LYS A 114 -0.90 23.17 18.39
N ALA A 115 -1.20 22.01 18.96
CA ALA A 115 -2.08 21.91 20.12
C ALA A 115 -1.45 22.60 21.35
N LEU A 116 -0.15 22.37 21.60
CA LEU A 116 0.60 23.03 22.67
C LEU A 116 0.65 24.55 22.47
N ALA A 117 0.96 25.01 21.26
CA ALA A 117 1.01 26.45 20.94
C ALA A 117 -0.35 27.16 21.10
N GLN A 118 -1.46 26.46 20.85
CA GLN A 118 -2.81 26.99 21.11
C GLN A 118 -3.13 27.10 22.60
N GLN A 119 -2.68 26.14 23.42
CA GLN A 119 -2.83 26.22 24.88
C GLN A 119 -2.11 27.45 25.45
N HIS A 120 -0.91 27.76 24.94
CA HIS A 120 -0.13 28.93 25.36
C HIS A 120 -0.67 30.28 24.86
N ARG A 121 -1.65 30.32 23.95
CA ARG A 121 -2.23 31.58 23.41
C ARG A 121 -3.54 32.02 24.08
N THR A 122 -3.92 31.43 25.21
CA THR A 122 -5.25 31.65 25.83
C THR A 122 -5.42 32.96 26.63
N SER A 123 -4.42 33.86 26.67
CA SER A 123 -4.59 35.21 27.26
C SER A 123 -4.18 36.32 26.30
N VAL A 124 -5.09 36.73 25.42
CA VAL A 124 -4.96 38.00 24.70
C VAL A 124 -5.62 39.08 25.56
N GLN A 125 -4.80 39.93 26.20
CA GLN A 125 -5.29 41.11 26.91
C GLN A 125 -5.76 42.17 25.90
N PHE A 126 -7.07 42.34 25.80
CA PHE A 126 -7.66 43.45 25.07
C PHE A 126 -7.51 44.71 25.89
N VAL A 127 -6.67 45.65 25.43
CA VAL A 127 -6.59 47.00 26.02
C VAL A 127 -7.93 47.70 25.75
N PRO A 128 -8.71 48.08 26.78
CA PRO A 128 -9.87 48.93 26.57
C PRO A 128 -9.38 50.32 26.18
N GLN A 129 -9.80 50.81 25.01
CA GLN A 129 -9.58 52.19 24.61
C GLN A 129 -10.24 53.11 25.65
N GLN A 130 -9.43 53.95 26.31
CA GLN A 130 -9.90 54.91 27.31
C GLN A 130 -10.91 55.88 26.66
N GLN A 131 -12.17 55.75 27.07
CA GLN A 131 -13.21 56.73 26.79
C GLN A 131 -13.09 57.87 27.80
N GLN A 132 -12.72 59.05 27.33
CA GLN A 132 -13.00 60.31 28.01
C GLN A 132 -14.51 60.58 27.91
N GLN A 133 -15.15 60.94 29.03
CA GLN A 133 -16.55 61.40 29.13
C GLN A 133 -16.60 62.91 29.46
N PRO A 134 -17.75 63.61 29.44
CA PRO A 134 -18.81 63.66 28.42
C PRO A 134 -19.23 65.12 28.06
N SER A 135 -19.96 65.31 26.97
CA SER A 135 -20.84 66.47 26.73
C SER A 135 -22.17 65.98 26.16
N PRO A 136 -23.32 66.62 26.47
CA PRO A 136 -24.63 66.00 26.31
C PRO A 136 -25.23 66.14 24.90
N ALA A 137 -26.17 65.23 24.64
CA ALA A 137 -27.17 65.21 23.58
C ALA A 137 -26.69 64.83 22.17
N GLN A 138 -27.03 63.63 21.71
CA GLN A 138 -28.20 63.41 20.85
C GLN A 138 -28.46 61.91 20.62
N THR A 139 -29.74 61.60 20.54
CA THR A 139 -30.42 60.30 20.39
C THR A 139 -29.87 59.45 19.24
N GLN A 140 -29.60 58.13 19.46
CA GLN A 140 -29.90 57.03 18.51
C GLN A 140 -29.59 55.60 19.02
N GLN A 141 -30.66 54.80 19.15
CA GLN A 141 -30.92 53.37 18.86
C GLN A 141 -29.85 52.25 19.09
N PRO A 142 -30.22 51.09 19.68
CA PRO A 142 -29.35 49.91 19.84
C PRO A 142 -29.44 48.93 18.64
N LEU A 143 -28.30 48.38 18.19
CA LEU A 143 -28.24 47.24 17.24
C LEU A 143 -27.70 45.96 17.93
N PRO A 144 -28.40 44.80 17.88
CA PRO A 144 -28.01 43.55 18.56
C PRO A 144 -27.23 42.52 17.71
N GLN A 145 -26.64 42.89 16.56
CA GLN A 145 -26.16 41.89 15.57
C GLN A 145 -24.70 41.42 15.67
N GLN A 146 -23.82 42.07 16.44
CA GLN A 146 -22.39 41.68 16.47
C GLN A 146 -22.07 40.46 17.36
N SER A 147 -22.89 40.11 18.35
CA SER A 147 -22.56 38.99 19.26
C SER A 147 -22.84 37.61 18.64
N GLN A 148 -23.84 37.49 17.77
CA GLN A 148 -24.22 36.22 17.16
C GLN A 148 -23.23 35.77 16.08
N ALA A 149 -22.66 36.70 15.31
CA ALA A 149 -21.66 36.38 14.30
C ALA A 149 -20.37 35.79 14.92
N LEU A 150 -19.95 36.33 16.07
CA LEU A 150 -18.80 35.81 16.81
C LEU A 150 -19.07 34.42 17.38
N GLN A 151 -20.26 34.19 17.95
CA GLN A 151 -20.66 32.88 18.47
C GLN A 151 -20.79 31.82 17.36
N ALA A 152 -21.31 32.20 16.18
CA ALA A 152 -21.39 31.32 15.02
C ALA A 152 -19.99 30.97 14.48
N ALA A 153 -19.06 31.93 14.45
CA ALA A 153 -17.67 31.69 14.06
C ALA A 153 -16.96 30.72 15.02
N MET A 154 -17.14 30.89 16.34
CA MET A 154 -16.58 30.00 17.35
C MET A 154 -17.19 28.59 17.29
N ALA A 155 -18.52 28.47 17.08
CA ALA A 155 -19.18 27.18 16.93
C ALA A 155 -18.74 26.44 15.65
N THR A 156 -18.44 27.17 14.58
CA THR A 156 -17.93 26.60 13.33
C THR A 156 -16.50 26.10 13.50
N ALA A 157 -15.64 26.85 14.20
CA ALA A 157 -14.28 26.44 14.52
C ALA A 157 -14.23 25.16 15.40
N GLN A 158 -15.12 25.04 16.39
CA GLN A 158 -15.23 23.84 17.23
C GLN A 158 -15.64 22.58 16.44
N LYS A 159 -16.52 22.73 15.44
CA LYS A 159 -16.94 21.60 14.57
C LYS A 159 -15.82 21.13 13.64
N VAL A 160 -14.98 22.04 13.15
CA VAL A 160 -13.84 21.68 12.30
C VAL A 160 -12.74 20.98 13.12
N ALA A 161 -12.45 21.48 14.33
CA ALA A 161 -11.44 20.87 15.22
C ALA A 161 -11.80 19.43 15.63
N SER A 162 -13.07 19.15 15.93
CA SER A 162 -13.52 17.81 16.34
C SER A 162 -13.52 16.76 15.22
N ARG A 163 -13.57 17.17 13.95
CA ARG A 163 -13.38 16.24 12.81
C ARG A 163 -11.92 15.85 12.59
N ILE A 164 -11.00 16.75 12.88
CA ILE A 164 -9.55 16.54 12.68
C ILE A 164 -8.96 15.72 13.84
N ALA A 165 -9.47 15.91 15.06
CA ALA A 165 -9.00 15.19 16.26
C ALA A 165 -9.60 13.79 16.42
N ARG A 166 -10.37 13.28 15.45
CA ARG A 166 -11.00 11.96 15.56
C ARG A 166 -9.97 10.89 15.18
N PRO A 167 -9.50 10.03 16.11
CA PRO A 167 -8.66 8.90 15.74
C PRO A 167 -9.43 8.00 14.77
N PRO A 168 -8.74 7.28 13.87
CA PRO A 168 -9.38 6.32 12.98
C PRO A 168 -10.19 5.33 13.83
N PRO A 169 -11.42 4.97 13.42
CA PRO A 169 -12.24 4.04 14.19
C PRO A 169 -11.49 2.73 14.42
N ASP A 170 -11.57 2.21 15.65
CA ASP A 170 -10.89 0.99 16.13
C ASP A 170 -11.24 -0.30 15.37
N ASP A 171 -12.12 -0.22 14.36
CA ASP A 171 -12.57 -1.35 13.55
C ASP A 171 -11.48 -1.98 12.65
N TYR A 172 -10.29 -1.37 12.56
CA TYR A 172 -9.18 -1.97 11.81
C TYR A 172 -8.58 -3.21 12.49
N ASN A 173 -8.66 -3.33 13.83
CA ASN A 173 -7.98 -4.42 14.53
C ASN A 173 -8.91 -5.62 14.89
N LYS A 174 -10.22 -5.42 14.93
CA LYS A 174 -11.19 -6.46 15.36
C LYS A 174 -11.44 -7.55 14.30
N LYS A 175 -11.14 -7.28 13.02
CA LYS A 175 -11.25 -8.28 11.94
C LYS A 175 -10.11 -9.30 11.92
N ARG A 176 -8.94 -9.01 12.51
CA ARG A 176 -7.82 -9.96 12.54
C ARG A 176 -7.99 -11.09 13.55
N SER A 177 -8.64 -10.82 14.68
CA SER A 177 -8.86 -11.85 15.73
C SER A 177 -9.98 -12.82 15.37
N ARG A 178 -11.01 -12.39 14.62
CA ARG A 178 -12.17 -13.25 14.32
C ARG A 178 -11.89 -14.32 13.27
N ASP A 179 -10.90 -14.11 12.39
CA ASP A 179 -10.57 -15.03 11.30
C ASP A 179 -9.60 -16.16 11.71
N GLU A 180 -8.92 -16.05 12.87
CA GLU A 180 -8.02 -17.10 13.39
C GLU A 180 -8.77 -18.24 14.10
N ASP A 181 -9.89 -17.94 14.76
CA ASP A 181 -10.62 -18.93 15.57
C ASP A 181 -11.46 -19.91 14.73
N ASP A 182 -11.83 -19.54 13.50
CA ASP A 182 -12.65 -20.39 12.62
C ASP A 182 -11.85 -21.55 11.96
N TYR A 183 -10.52 -21.50 12.02
CA TYR A 183 -9.66 -22.56 11.43
C TYR A 183 -9.45 -23.78 12.33
N LYS A 184 -9.80 -23.71 13.63
CA LYS A 184 -9.61 -24.81 14.58
C LYS A 184 -10.88 -25.64 14.86
N GLY A 185 -12.06 -25.20 14.40
CA GLY A 185 -13.35 -25.78 14.79
C GLY A 185 -13.87 -26.96 13.96
N ARG A 186 -13.29 -27.27 12.78
CA ARG A 186 -13.91 -28.22 11.83
C ARG A 186 -13.19 -29.56 11.68
N SER A 187 -12.54 -30.03 12.74
CA SER A 187 -12.21 -31.46 12.89
C SER A 187 -13.17 -32.06 13.92
N ARG A 188 -13.85 -33.17 13.56
CA ARG A 188 -14.87 -33.95 14.30
C ARG A 188 -16.32 -33.71 13.88
N SER A 189 -16.70 -34.36 12.78
CA SER A 189 -17.93 -35.17 12.73
C SER A 189 -18.01 -35.87 11.37
N SER A 190 -17.36 -37.01 11.30
CA SER A 190 -17.70 -38.05 10.34
C SER A 190 -19.06 -38.65 10.71
N SER A 191 -19.69 -39.29 9.73
CA SER A 191 -20.69 -40.35 9.88
C SER A 191 -22.14 -39.90 10.05
N ARG A 192 -22.92 -39.96 8.96
CA ARG A 192 -24.08 -40.90 8.85
C ARG A 192 -24.80 -40.81 7.50
N ARG A 193 -24.72 -41.94 6.79
CA ARG A 193 -25.75 -42.63 5.99
C ARG A 193 -26.69 -41.80 5.10
N ARG A 194 -26.60 -42.05 3.79
CA ARG A 194 -27.76 -42.03 2.90
C ARG A 194 -28.11 -43.47 2.50
N ARG A 195 -29.39 -43.78 2.73
CA ARG A 195 -30.14 -44.91 2.17
C ARG A 195 -30.55 -44.55 0.75
#